data_AF-A0A383DN65-F1
#
_entry.id   AF-A0A383DN65-F1
#
_cell.length_a   1.000
_cell.length_b   1.000
_cell.length_c   1.000
_cell.angle_alpha   90.00
_cell.angle_beta   90.00
_cell.angle_gamma   90.00
#
_symmetry.space_group_name_H-M   'P 1'
#
loop_
_entity.id
_entity.type
_entity.pdbx_description
1 polymer ?
#
loop_
_entity_poly.entity_id
_entity_poly.type
_entity_poly.pdbx_seq_one_letter_code
_entity_poly.pdbx_strand_id
1 'polypeptide(L)' 'PGLVDAAGLLEQNNCGVVLGSSGSNGVERAADQIERLLNDPGIPERCRSLAESHFNLDRGVESLASVYKALGA' A
#
# COMPACT_ATOMS: atom_id res chain seq x y z
N PRO A 1 11.72 0.93 4.72
CA PRO A 1 10.64 0.44 3.84
C PRO A 1 10.65 -1.10 3.75
N GLY A 2 9.54 -1.75 4.15
CA GLY A 2 9.37 -3.21 4.21
C GLY A 2 7.89 -3.59 4.26
N LEU A 3 7.53 -4.85 4.55
CA LEU A 3 6.12 -5.30 4.57
C LEU A 3 5.24 -4.54 5.58
N VAL A 4 5.84 -4.05 6.68
CA VAL A 4 5.19 -3.17 7.67
C VAL A 4 4.78 -1.82 7.06
N ASP A 5 5.46 -1.36 6.02
CA ASP A 5 5.16 -0.13 5.30
C ASP A 5 3.91 -0.29 4.41
N ALA A 6 3.60 -1.51 3.97
CA ALA A 6 2.42 -1.77 3.13
C ALA A 6 1.10 -1.48 3.87
N ALA A 7 1.02 -1.82 5.16
CA ALA A 7 -0.13 -1.49 5.98
C ALA A 7 -0.35 0.03 6.05
N GLY A 8 0.72 0.79 6.34
CA GLY A 8 0.66 2.25 6.38
C GLY A 8 0.30 2.86 5.01
N LEU A 9 0.82 2.31 3.91
CA LEU A 9 0.51 2.77 2.56
C LEU A 9 -0.98 2.58 2.21
N LEU A 10 -1.57 1.45 2.61
CA LEU A 10 -3.00 1.16 2.38
C LEU A 10 -3.90 2.13 3.15
N GLU A 11 -3.59 2.38 4.43
CA GLU A 11 -4.34 3.28 5.31
C GLU A 11 -4.24 4.74 4.84
N GLN A 12 -3.03 5.22 4.52
CA GLN A 12 -2.80 6.60 4.07
C GLN A 12 -3.48 6.93 2.74
N ASN A 13 -3.62 5.94 1.85
CA ASN A 13 -4.20 6.12 0.51
C ASN A 13 -5.66 5.66 0.43
N ASN A 14 -6.25 5.25 1.56
CA ASN A 14 -7.64 4.82 1.68
C ASN A 14 -8.05 3.82 0.58
N CYS A 15 -7.21 2.80 0.41
CA CYS A 15 -7.28 1.83 -0.70
C CYS A 15 -7.26 0.37 -0.22
N GLY A 16 -7.43 0.15 1.08
CA GLY A 16 -7.54 -1.17 1.67
C GLY A 16 -7.85 -1.12 3.15
N VAL A 17 -7.95 -2.29 3.77
CA VAL A 17 -8.18 -2.45 5.21
C VAL A 17 -7.08 -3.35 5.77
N VAL A 18 -6.48 -2.93 6.88
CA VAL A 18 -5.44 -3.69 7.57
C VAL A 18 -6.05 -4.33 8.81
N LEU A 19 -5.97 -5.66 8.90
CA LEU A 19 -6.39 -6.40 10.07
C LEU A 19 -5.16 -6.74 10.92
N GLY A 20 -5.16 -6.36 12.19
CA GLY A 20 -4.02 -6.62 13.08
C GLY A 20 -4.03 -5.91 14.43
N SER A 21 -4.96 -4.97 14.67
CA SER A 21 -5.13 -4.38 16.00
C SER A 21 -5.71 -5.40 16.98
N SER A 22 -5.01 -5.67 18.10
CA SER A 22 -5.37 -6.61 19.17
C SER A 22 -6.63 -6.26 20.00
N GLY A 23 -7.49 -5.38 19.48
CA GLY A 23 -8.73 -4.97 20.14
C GLY A 23 -9.88 -5.93 19.85
N SER A 24 -10.79 -6.10 20.83
CA SER A 24 -11.95 -7.01 20.73
C SER A 24 -12.89 -6.74 19.55
N ASN A 25 -12.87 -5.53 18.98
CA ASN A 25 -13.68 -5.14 17.81
C ASN A 25 -12.81 -4.83 16.56
N GLY A 26 -11.67 -5.50 16.40
CA GLY A 26 -10.81 -5.33 15.22
C GLY A 26 -11.49 -5.79 13.92
N VAL A 27 -12.16 -6.95 13.96
CA VAL A 27 -12.79 -7.57 12.79
C VAL A 27 -14.05 -6.82 12.35
N GLU A 28 -14.91 -6.43 13.29
CA GLU A 28 -16.15 -5.69 12.99
C GLU A 28 -15.85 -4.34 12.33
N ARG A 29 -14.90 -3.57 12.86
CA ARG A 29 -14.47 -2.31 12.25
C ARG A 29 -13.86 -2.51 10.86
N ALA A 30 -13.10 -3.58 10.67
CA ALA A 30 -12.54 -3.91 9.36
C ALA A 30 -13.63 -4.26 8.35
N ALA A 31 -14.69 -4.95 8.78
CA ALA A 31 -15.88 -5.25 7.97
C ALA A 31 -16.61 -3.96 7.54
N ASP A 32 -16.87 -3.04 8.48
CA ASP A 32 -17.48 -1.75 8.17
C ASP A 32 -16.63 -0.92 7.19
N GLN A 33 -15.31 -0.94 7.36
CA GLN A 33 -14.39 -0.21 6.49
C GLN A 33 -14.40 -0.79 5.08
N ILE A 34 -14.30 -2.12 4.91
CA ILE A 34 -14.28 -2.72 3.58
C ILE A 34 -15.62 -2.52 2.86
N GLU A 35 -16.75 -2.56 3.57
CA GLU A 35 -18.06 -2.27 3.00
C GLU A 35 -18.14 -0.85 2.45
N ARG A 36 -17.60 0.14 3.16
CA ARG A 36 -17.51 1.53 2.65
C ARG A 36 -16.65 1.63 1.41
N LEU A 37 -15.50 0.94 1.38
CA LEU A 37 -14.61 0.97 0.22
C LEU A 37 -15.25 0.27 -0.99
N LEU A 38 -15.96 -0.84 -0.80
CA LEU A 38 -16.67 -1.53 -1.90
C LEU A 38 -17.72 -0.64 -2.58
N ASN A 39 -18.28 0.32 -1.86
CA ASN A 39 -19.23 1.30 -2.39
C ASN A 39 -18.57 2.54 -3.00
N ASP A 40 -17.25 2.68 -2.91
CA ASP A 40 -16.51 3.81 -3.47
C ASP A 40 -16.01 3.48 -4.89
N PRO A 41 -16.55 4.14 -5.93
CA PRO A 41 -16.17 3.87 -7.32
C PRO A 41 -14.73 4.27 -7.65
N GLY A 42 -14.08 5.09 -6.81
CA GLY A 42 -12.70 5.54 -6.97
C GLY A 42 -11.65 4.56 -6.46
N ILE A 43 -12.04 3.48 -5.76
CA ILE A 43 -11.11 2.50 -5.19
C ILE A 43 -10.16 1.88 -6.21
N PRO A 44 -10.63 1.39 -7.38
CA PRO A 44 -9.73 0.77 -8.36
C PRO A 44 -8.59 1.69 -8.78
N GLU A 45 -8.88 2.97 -8.97
CA GLU A 45 -7.89 3.95 -9.42
C GLU A 45 -6.90 4.31 -8.31
N ARG A 46 -7.36 4.41 -7.05
CA ARG A 46 -6.46 4.64 -5.90
C ARG A 46 -5.52 3.46 -5.69
N CYS A 47 -6.03 2.23 -5.77
CA CYS A 47 -5.20 1.02 -5.68
C CYS A 47 -4.15 0.98 -6.78
N ARG A 48 -4.54 1.26 -8.03
CA ARG A 48 -3.62 1.31 -9.17
C ARG A 48 -2.56 2.40 -8.98
N SER A 49 -2.98 3.61 -8.62
CA SER A 49 -2.08 4.74 -8.42
C SER A 49 -1.03 4.46 -7.35
N LEU A 50 -1.43 3.83 -6.24
CA LEU A 50 -0.50 3.40 -5.18
C LEU A 50 0.47 2.31 -5.68
N ALA A 51 -0.04 1.34 -6.43
CA ALA A 51 0.78 0.27 -7.01
C ALA A 51 1.85 0.82 -7.96
N GLU A 52 1.46 1.71 -8.86
CA GLU A 52 2.37 2.30 -9.87
C GLU A 52 3.40 3.25 -9.26
N SER A 53 3.07 3.92 -8.15
CA SER A 53 3.99 4.86 -7.50
C SER A 53 4.99 4.18 -6.57
N HIS A 54 4.60 3.13 -5.84
CA HIS A 54 5.43 2.51 -4.80
C HIS A 54 5.91 1.09 -5.12
N PHE A 55 5.23 0.36 -6.01
CA PHE A 55 5.48 -1.07 -6.27
C PHE A 55 5.85 -1.37 -7.73
N ASN A 56 6.24 -0.35 -8.49
CA ASN A 56 6.71 -0.51 -9.87
C ASN A 56 8.13 -1.10 -9.90
N LEU A 57 8.26 -2.33 -10.42
CA LEU A 57 9.52 -3.07 -10.43
C LEU A 57 10.57 -2.41 -11.34
N ASP A 58 10.19 -1.93 -12.51
CA ASP A 58 11.10 -1.31 -13.46
C ASP A 58 11.78 -0.08 -12.83
N ARG A 59 10.98 0.80 -12.22
CA ARG A 59 11.47 1.96 -11.47
C ARG A 59 12.33 1.55 -10.27
N GLY A 60 11.96 0.47 -9.59
CA GLY A 60 12.71 -0.08 -8.47
C GLY A 60 14.10 -0.57 -8.88
N VAL A 61 14.19 -1.29 -10.00
CA VAL A 61 15.45 -1.79 -10.56
C VAL A 61 16.33 -0.64 -11.06
N GLU A 62 15.75 0.34 -11.75
CA GLU A 62 16.47 1.55 -12.18
C GLU A 62 17.05 2.31 -10.99
N SER A 63 16.26 2.53 -9.94
CA SER A 63 16.72 3.18 -8.71
C SER A 63 17.85 2.39 -8.06
N LEU A 64 17.73 1.07 -7.93
CA LEU A 64 18.77 0.22 -7.37
C LEU A 64 20.05 0.28 -8.19
N ALA A 65 19.96 0.15 -9.52
CA ALA A 65 21.11 0.23 -10.41
C ALA A 65 21.81 1.60 -10.31
N SER A 66 21.06 2.69 -10.16
CA SER A 66 21.62 4.04 -10.00
C SER A 66 22.45 4.17 -8.72
N VAL A 67 22.00 3.56 -7.62
CA VAL A 67 22.73 3.52 -6.34
C VAL A 67 24.05 2.76 -6.51
N TYR A 68 24.03 1.59 -7.16
CA TYR A 68 25.26 0.82 -7.41
C TYR A 68 26.25 1.58 -8.30
N LYS A 69 25.78 2.26 -9.35
CA LYS A 69 26.63 3.12 -10.19
C LYS A 69 27.26 4.26 -9.39
N ALA A 70 26.49 4.92 -8.53
CA ALA A 70 26.98 6.01 -7.68
C ALA A 70 28.04 5.56 -6.67
N LEU A 71 27.99 4.30 -6.23
CA LEU A 71 28.93 3.70 -5.29
C LEU A 71 30.20 3.13 -5.95
N GLY A 72 30.34 3.23 -7.28
CA GLY A 72 31.60 2.90 -7.99
C GLY A 72 31.65 1.51 -8.62
N ALA A 73 30.61 1.14 -9.37
CA ALA A 73 30.71 0.09 -10.39
C ALA A 73 31.38 0.62 -11.66
#